data_AF-A0A5P9P1C3-F1
#
_entry.id   AF-A0A5P9P1C3-F1
#
_cell.length_a   1.000
_cell.length_b   1.000
_cell.length_c   1.000
_cell.angle_alpha   90.00
_cell.angle_beta   90.00
_cell.angle_gamma   90.00
#
_symmetry.space_group_name_H-M   'P 1'
#
loop_
_entity.id
_entity.type
_entity.pdbx_description
1 polymer ?
#
loop_
_entity_poly.entity_id
_entity_poly.type
_entity_poly.pdbx_seq_one_letter_code
_entity_poly.pdbx_strand_id
1 'polypeptide(L)' 'MANRFEIDGEEVLDGEVKPFGNSAHVTVPKRWRGADVKIVRTSEPTEGAEE' A
#
# COMPACT_ATOMS: atom_id res chain seq x y z
N MET A 1 -9.78 0.59 10.13
CA MET A 1 -9.63 2.00 10.52
C MET A 1 -8.99 2.73 9.35
N ALA A 2 -9.48 3.93 9.01
CA ALA A 2 -9.08 4.61 7.80
C ALA A 2 -7.67 5.21 7.96
N ASN A 3 -6.67 4.54 7.40
CA ASN A 3 -5.30 5.06 7.27
C ASN A 3 -5.18 5.96 6.02
N ARG A 4 -6.10 6.92 5.88
CA ARG A 4 -6.11 7.86 4.76
C ARG A 4 -5.85 9.27 5.28
N PHE A 5 -4.90 9.95 4.67
CA PHE A 5 -4.54 11.32 4.98
C PHE A 5 -4.10 12.05 3.70
N GLU A 6 -3.78 13.33 3.83
CA GLU A 6 -3.34 14.18 2.73
C GLU A 6 -1.96 14.76 3.05
N ILE A 7 -1.07 14.78 2.05
CA ILE A 7 0.22 15.48 2.12
C ILE A 7 0.32 16.32 0.84
N ASP A 8 0.52 17.63 0.98
CA ASP A 8 0.67 18.55 -0.17
C ASP A 8 -0.48 18.47 -1.21
N GLY A 9 -1.70 18.19 -0.77
CA GLY A 9 -2.87 18.00 -1.63
C GLY A 9 -3.00 16.62 -2.27
N GLU A 10 -2.02 15.74 -2.07
CA GLU A 10 -2.03 14.35 -2.57
C GLU A 10 -2.68 13.43 -1.54
N GLU A 11 -3.60 12.58 -2.01
CA GLU A 11 -4.19 11.56 -1.17
C GLU A 11 -3.18 10.44 -0.89
N VAL A 12 -2.92 10.18 0.39
CA VAL A 12 -2.01 9.13 0.85
C VAL A 12 -2.78 8.06 1.61
N LEU A 13 -2.39 6.81 1.38
CA LEU A 13 -2.88 5.65 2.10
C LEU A 13 -1.73 4.92 2.75
N ASP A 14 -1.82 4.72 4.06
CA ASP A 14 -0.93 3.83 4.79
C ASP A 14 -1.56 2.43 4.87
N GLY A 15 -0.85 1.46 4.31
CA GLY A 15 -1.36 0.11 4.09
C GLY A 15 -0.26 -0.92 4.18
N GLU A 16 -0.60 -2.05 4.79
CA GLU A 16 0.29 -3.19 4.85
C GLU A 16 0.38 -3.88 3.48
N VAL A 17 1.62 -4.16 3.07
CA VAL A 17 1.93 -5.00 1.91
C VAL A 17 1.68 -6.46 2.31
N LYS A 18 0.78 -7.15 1.60
CA LYS A 18 0.37 -8.54 1.90
C LYS A 18 0.84 -9.52 0.83
N PRO A 19 1.17 -10.77 1.19
CA PRO A 19 1.51 -11.79 0.21
C PRO A 19 0.33 -12.10 -0.70
N PHE A 20 0.64 -12.37 -1.96
CA PHE A 20 -0.30 -12.76 -3.00
C PHE A 20 0.39 -13.67 -4.02
N GLY A 21 0.31 -14.99 -3.81
CA GLY A 21 1.09 -15.95 -4.59
C GLY A 21 2.58 -15.63 -4.48
N ASN A 22 3.25 -15.48 -5.63
CA ASN A 22 4.68 -15.12 -5.69
C ASN A 22 4.93 -13.60 -5.65
N SER A 23 3.92 -12.80 -5.37
CA SER A 23 3.97 -11.33 -5.35
C SER A 23 3.46 -10.79 -4.02
N ALA A 24 3.55 -9.47 -3.85
CA ALA A 24 2.91 -8.79 -2.73
C ALA A 24 2.08 -7.60 -3.22
N HIS A 25 0.97 -7.33 -2.55
CA HIS A 25 0.02 -6.29 -2.94
C HIS A 25 -0.34 -5.38 -1.77
N VAL A 26 -0.61 -4.11 -2.10
CA VAL A 26 -1.32 -3.18 -1.22
C VAL A 26 -2.72 -2.98 -1.79
N THR A 27 -3.74 -3.07 -0.93
CA THR A 27 -5.13 -2.83 -1.34
C THR A 27 -5.43 -1.34 -1.34
N VAL A 28 -5.82 -0.81 -2.50
CA VAL A 28 -6.23 0.60 -2.67
C VAL A 28 -7.75 0.73 -2.92
N PRO A 29 -8.36 1.90 -2.68
CA PRO A 29 -9.76 2.17 -2.98
C PRO A 29 -10.11 1.91 -4.46
N LYS A 30 -11.27 1.30 -4.73
CA LYS A 30 -11.74 1.02 -6.09
C LYS A 30 -11.83 2.24 -7.01
N ARG A 31 -11.90 3.45 -6.44
CA ARG A 31 -11.94 4.71 -7.20
C ARG A 31 -10.58 5.14 -7.75
N TRP A 32 -9.48 4.50 -7.33
CA TRP A 32 -8.14 4.74 -7.88
C TRP A 32 -7.88 3.92 -9.17
N ARG A 33 -8.83 3.09 -9.62
CA ARG A 33 -8.66 2.32 -10.88
C ARG A 33 -8.38 3.25 -12.06
N GLY A 34 -7.30 2.98 -12.78
CA GLY A 34 -6.87 3.76 -13.95
C GLY A 34 -6.00 4.98 -13.60
N ALA A 35 -5.75 5.26 -12.33
CA ALA A 35 -4.76 6.26 -11.92
C ALA A 35 -3.35 5.66 -11.88
N ASP A 36 -2.35 6.47 -12.22
CA ASP A 36 -0.95 6.17 -11.94
C ASP A 36 -0.68 6.35 -10.44
N VAL A 37 0.00 5.38 -9.83
CA VAL A 37 0.29 5.40 -8.38
C VAL A 37 1.75 5.10 -8.10
N LYS A 38 2.30 5.72 -7.06
CA LYS A 38 3.63 5.43 -6.53
C LYS A 38 3.51 4.84 -5.14
N ILE A 39 4.28 3.79 -4.86
CA ILE A 39 4.36 3.17 -3.54
C ILE A 39 5.68 3.62 -2.88
N VAL A 40 5.59 4.02 -1.61
CA VAL A 40 6.74 4.40 -0.78
C VAL A 40 6.72 3.52 0.46
N ARG A 41 7.82 2.79 0.72
CA ARG A 41 7.97 1.98 1.93
C ARG A 41 8.22 2.88 3.14
N THR A 42 7.47 2.67 4.22
CA THR A 42 7.57 3.45 5.46
C THR A 42 8.11 2.65 6.65
N SER A 43 8.17 1.31 6.54
CA SER A 43 8.75 0.40 7.54
C SER A 43 9.51 -0.76 6.88
N GLU A 44 10.44 -1.37 7.61
CA GLU A 44 11.05 -2.64 7.18
C GLU A 44 10.01 -3.78 7.20
N PRO A 45 10.06 -4.73 6.26
CA PRO A 45 9.25 -5.94 6.34
C PRO A 45 9.68 -6.76 7.56
N THR A 46 8.73 -7.43 8.22
CA THR A 46 9.08 -8.41 9.26
C THR A 46 9.72 -9.62 8.60
N GLU A 47 10.96 -9.94 8.98
CA GLU A 47 11.66 -11.15 8.53
C GLU A 47 10.84 -12.38 8.94
N GLY A 48 10.40 -13.19 7.96
CA GLY A 48 9.64 -14.43 8.20
C GLY A 48 8.37 -14.65 7.37
N ALA A 49 8.03 -13.76 6.42
CA ALA A 49 6.92 -13.97 5.48
C ALA A 49 7.35 -14.69 4.18
N GLU A 50 8.35 -15.56 4.27
CA GLU A 50 8.70 -16.51 3.21
C GLU A 50 8.36 -17.91 3.74
N GLU A 51 7.16 -18.40 3.44
CA GLU A 51 6.83 -19.83 3.14
C GLU A 51 5.61 -19.89 2.21
#